data_AF-A0A428Z9Q5-F1
#
_entry.id   AF-A0A428Z9Q5-F1
#
_cell.length_a   1.000
_cell.length_b   1.000
_cell.length_c   1.000
_cell.angle_alpha   90.00
_cell.angle_beta   90.00
_cell.angle_gamma   90.00
#
_symmetry.space_group_name_H-M   'P 1'
#
loop_
_entity.id
_entity.type
_entity.pdbx_description
1 polymer ?
#
loop_
_entity_poly.entity_id
_entity_poly.type
_entity_poly.pdbx_seq_one_letter_code
_entity_poly.pdbx_strand_id
1 'polypeptide(L)'
;MIGIVHPGQMGAAVAKNLVDRGLQVLGPQPGDASALKMMYAAWTKGTAAMLLAIRTAARSFGVEEALVEEWKISQPTLPARSEQAARSALANGWRWAFELEEIGHTFAEADLPAGFGAAAAEVFGRVGRGGEDLDTAIARLMDG
;
A
#
# COMPACT_ATOMS: atom_id res chain seq x y z
N MET A 1 5.15 -11.54 15.70
CA MET A 1 4.65 -12.52 14.72
C MET A 1 5.80 -12.89 13.80
N ILE A 2 6.13 -14.18 13.67
CA ILE A 2 7.21 -14.68 12.81
C ILE A 2 6.56 -15.44 11.65
N GLY A 3 6.87 -15.04 10.42
CA GLY A 3 6.45 -15.74 9.22
C GLY A 3 7.46 -16.80 8.82
N ILE A 4 6.99 -18.02 8.53
CA ILE A 4 7.86 -19.12 8.08
C ILE A 4 7.66 -19.30 6.57
N VAL A 5 8.74 -19.16 5.82
CA VAL A 5 8.74 -19.21 4.35
C VAL A 5 9.17 -20.59 3.82
N HIS A 6 9.45 -21.56 4.71
CA HIS A 6 10.02 -22.85 4.32
C HIS A 6 8.94 -23.95 4.23
N PRO A 7 8.83 -24.69 3.11
CA PRO A 7 7.92 -25.82 2.98
C PRO A 7 8.37 -27.09 3.72
N GLY A 8 7.41 -27.96 4.07
CA GLY A 8 7.67 -29.30 4.58
C GLY A 8 7.91 -29.43 6.09
N GLN A 9 8.31 -30.62 6.54
CA GLN A 9 8.42 -30.98 7.97
C GLN A 9 9.38 -30.07 8.77
N MET A 10 10.40 -29.50 8.11
CA MET A 10 11.29 -28.51 8.74
C MET A 10 10.58 -27.19 9.08
N GLY A 11 9.72 -26.68 8.20
CA GLY A 11 8.94 -25.46 8.46
C GLY A 11 7.99 -25.64 9.64
N ALA A 12 7.32 -26.80 9.71
CA ALA A 12 6.45 -27.16 10.82
C ALA A 12 7.22 -27.35 12.14
N ALA A 13 8.43 -27.95 12.11
CA ALA A 13 9.25 -28.12 13.30
C ALA A 13 9.79 -26.78 13.85
N VAL A 14 10.15 -25.84 12.96
CA VAL A 14 10.54 -24.48 13.35
C VAL A 14 9.34 -23.71 13.89
N ALA A 15 8.16 -23.82 13.25
CA ALA A 15 6.91 -23.23 13.74
C ALA A 15 6.61 -23.65 15.17
N LYS A 16 6.66 -24.96 15.42
CA LYS A 16 6.41 -25.54 16.73
C LYS A 16 7.40 -25.03 17.77
N ASN A 17 8.71 -25.03 17.47
CA ASN A 17 9.73 -24.52 18.40
C ASN A 17 9.54 -23.03 18.75
N LEU A 18 9.07 -22.22 17.82
CA LEU A 18 8.79 -20.80 18.07
C LEU A 18 7.54 -20.62 18.93
N VAL A 19 6.48 -21.40 18.67
CA VAL A 19 5.26 -21.40 19.49
C VAL A 19 5.55 -21.87 20.91
N ASP A 20 6.34 -22.94 21.08
CA ASP A 20 6.76 -23.45 22.39
C ASP A 20 7.56 -22.41 23.20
N ARG A 21 8.17 -21.43 22.53
CA ARG A 21 8.86 -20.27 23.13
C ARG A 21 7.95 -19.04 23.31
N GLY A 22 6.65 -19.17 23.10
CA GLY A 22 5.65 -18.10 23.27
C GLY A 22 5.55 -17.12 22.10
N LEU A 23 6.13 -17.44 20.95
CA LEU A 23 6.10 -16.57 19.77
C LEU A 23 4.91 -16.93 18.86
N GLN A 24 4.18 -15.92 18.39
CA GLN A 24 3.10 -16.13 17.41
C GLN A 24 3.67 -16.43 16.02
N VAL A 25 3.28 -17.58 15.45
CA VAL A 25 3.57 -18.00 14.08
C VAL A 25 2.30 -17.91 13.25
N LEU A 26 2.39 -17.33 12.05
CA LEU A 26 1.24 -17.18 11.16
C LEU A 26 1.12 -18.38 10.22
N GLY A 27 -0.01 -19.09 10.34
CA GLY A 27 -0.45 -20.08 9.38
C GLY A 27 0.34 -21.40 9.38
N PRO A 28 -0.30 -22.55 9.08
CA PRO A 28 0.41 -23.83 8.96
C PRO A 28 0.99 -24.05 7.56
N GLN A 29 0.62 -23.25 6.55
CA GLN A 29 0.97 -23.48 5.15
C GLN A 29 2.13 -22.57 4.70
N PRO A 30 3.09 -23.11 3.92
CA PRO A 30 4.10 -22.31 3.27
C PRO A 30 3.43 -21.29 2.35
N GLY A 31 3.76 -20.01 2.52
CA GLY A 31 3.16 -18.91 1.76
C GLY A 31 2.19 -18.03 2.56
N ASP A 32 1.66 -18.49 3.69
CA ASP A 32 0.71 -17.72 4.52
C ASP A 32 1.31 -16.38 4.96
N ALA A 33 2.58 -16.40 5.38
CA ALA A 33 3.31 -15.20 5.77
C ALA A 33 3.55 -14.22 4.61
N SER A 34 3.87 -14.75 3.42
CA SER A 34 4.06 -13.93 2.23
C SER A 34 2.74 -13.32 1.79
N ALA A 35 1.66 -14.11 1.74
CA ALA A 35 0.32 -13.64 1.41
C ALA A 35 -0.13 -12.52 2.35
N LEU A 36 0.01 -12.69 3.68
CA LEU A 36 -0.32 -11.62 4.63
C LEU A 36 0.50 -10.36 4.39
N LYS A 37 1.81 -10.50 4.15
CA LYS A 37 2.67 -9.36 3.84
C LYS A 37 2.18 -8.64 2.59
N MET A 38 1.85 -9.38 1.52
CA MET A 38 1.35 -8.80 0.28
C MET A 38 0.02 -8.08 0.49
N MET A 39 -0.92 -8.66 1.24
CA MET A 39 -2.21 -8.01 1.52
C MET A 39 -2.03 -6.75 2.38
N TYR A 40 -1.14 -6.78 3.37
CA TYR A 40 -0.86 -5.60 4.20
C TYR A 40 -0.14 -4.50 3.41
N ALA A 41 0.77 -4.87 2.51
CA ALA A 41 1.42 -3.94 1.59
C ALA A 41 0.40 -3.34 0.60
N ALA A 42 -0.54 -4.13 0.07
CA ALA A 42 -1.64 -3.66 -0.77
C ALA A 42 -2.52 -2.64 -0.03
N TRP A 43 -2.91 -2.94 1.22
CA TRP A 43 -3.66 -1.99 2.03
C TRP A 43 -2.88 -0.70 2.27
N THR A 44 -1.63 -0.78 2.74
CA THR A 44 -0.89 0.42 3.14
C THR A 44 -0.46 1.28 1.94
N LYS A 45 0.17 0.66 0.94
CA LYS A 45 0.73 1.37 -0.23
C LYS A 45 -0.34 1.65 -1.28
N GLY A 46 -1.23 0.70 -1.53
CA GLY A 46 -2.33 0.87 -2.48
C GLY A 46 -3.31 1.95 -2.02
N THR A 47 -3.69 2.00 -0.74
CA THR A 47 -4.57 3.08 -0.26
C THR A 47 -3.87 4.44 -0.24
N ALA A 48 -2.56 4.50 0.03
CA ALA A 48 -1.80 5.74 -0.09
C ALA A 48 -1.80 6.27 -1.52
N ALA A 49 -1.53 5.42 -2.52
CA ALA A 49 -1.62 5.79 -3.93
C ALA A 49 -3.05 6.24 -4.31
N MET A 50 -4.07 5.50 -3.85
CA MET A 50 -5.48 5.83 -4.10
C MET A 50 -5.86 7.20 -3.52
N LEU A 51 -5.45 7.51 -2.28
CA LEU A 51 -5.73 8.80 -1.66
C LEU A 51 -5.10 9.95 -2.46
N LEU A 52 -3.87 9.79 -2.95
CA LEU A 52 -3.22 10.78 -3.80
C LEU A 52 -3.97 10.95 -5.13
N ALA A 53 -4.33 9.85 -5.79
CA ALA A 53 -5.10 9.89 -7.02
C ALA A 53 -6.44 10.60 -6.84
N ILE A 54 -7.16 10.33 -5.75
CA ILE A 54 -8.43 10.99 -5.43
C ILE A 54 -8.24 12.49 -5.18
N ARG A 55 -7.23 12.88 -4.39
CA ARG A 55 -6.95 14.30 -4.12
C ARG A 55 -6.56 15.05 -5.39
N THR A 56 -5.72 14.45 -6.23
CA THR A 56 -5.34 15.03 -7.52
C THR A 56 -6.54 15.15 -8.46
N ALA A 57 -7.35 14.09 -8.59
CA ALA A 57 -8.55 14.13 -9.43
C ALA A 57 -9.52 15.21 -8.96
N ALA A 58 -9.77 15.29 -7.65
CA ALA A 58 -10.63 16.31 -7.05
C ALA A 58 -10.10 17.73 -7.31
N ARG A 59 -8.77 17.93 -7.25
CA ARG A 59 -8.17 19.23 -7.61
C ARG A 59 -8.34 19.55 -9.09
N SER A 60 -8.16 18.57 -9.98
CA SER A 60 -8.36 18.77 -11.43
C SER A 60 -9.81 19.13 -11.78
N PHE A 61 -10.78 18.62 -11.03
CA PHE A 61 -12.20 18.94 -11.19
C PHE A 61 -12.64 20.17 -10.40
N GLY A 62 -11.76 20.80 -9.61
CA GLY A 62 -12.10 21.96 -8.79
C GLY A 62 -13.02 21.67 -7.60
N VAL A 63 -13.06 20.42 -7.12
CA VAL A 63 -13.94 19.97 -6.01
C VAL A 63 -13.18 19.52 -4.77
N GLU A 64 -11.87 19.75 -4.70
CA GLU A 64 -11.03 19.26 -3.60
C GLU A 64 -11.45 19.82 -2.24
N GLU A 65 -11.72 21.12 -2.13
CA GLU A 65 -12.14 21.74 -0.88
C GLU A 65 -13.44 21.11 -0.36
N ALA A 66 -14.43 20.96 -1.23
CA ALA A 66 -15.70 20.32 -0.90
C ALA A 66 -15.52 18.86 -0.46
N LEU A 67 -14.64 18.10 -1.15
CA LEU A 67 -14.29 16.73 -0.76
C LEU A 67 -13.66 16.67 0.63
N VAL A 68 -12.73 17.59 0.93
CA VAL A 68 -12.05 17.63 2.22
C VAL A 68 -13.01 18.02 3.35
N GLU A 69 -13.92 18.97 3.12
CA GLU A 69 -14.98 19.29 4.08
C GLU A 69 -15.90 18.09 4.34
N GLU A 70 -16.32 17.39 3.29
CA GLU A 70 -17.13 16.18 3.43
C GLU A 70 -16.39 15.09 4.22
N TRP A 71 -15.09 14.90 3.97
CA TRP A 71 -14.28 13.95 4.75
C TRP A 71 -14.15 14.35 6.21
N LYS A 72 -14.04 15.63 6.55
CA LYS A 72 -14.00 16.06 7.97
C LYS A 72 -15.26 15.64 8.73
N ILE A 73 -16.40 15.54 8.04
CA ILE A 73 -17.69 15.12 8.62
C ILE A 73 -17.80 13.60 8.65
N SER A 74 -17.64 12.94 7.50
CA SER A 74 -17.95 11.52 7.32
C SER A 74 -16.79 10.58 7.68
N GLN A 75 -15.54 11.01 7.46
CA GLN A 75 -14.33 10.20 7.59
C GLN A 75 -13.13 11.04 8.07
N PRO A 76 -13.16 11.56 9.31
CA PRO A 76 -12.27 12.63 9.78
C PRO A 76 -10.78 12.30 9.77
N THR A 77 -10.40 11.05 9.58
CA THR A 77 -9.00 10.62 9.46
C THR A 77 -8.42 10.82 8.05
N LEU A 78 -9.25 10.90 7.01
CA LEU A 78 -8.78 10.93 5.62
C LEU A 78 -7.96 12.16 5.24
N PRO A 79 -8.25 13.39 5.71
CA PRO A 79 -7.39 14.54 5.41
C PRO A 79 -5.95 14.30 5.84
N ALA A 80 -5.74 13.96 7.11
CA ALA A 80 -4.40 13.66 7.66
C ALA A 80 -3.74 12.45 6.99
N ARG A 81 -4.51 11.40 6.65
CA ARG A 81 -3.98 10.23 5.93
C ARG A 81 -3.53 10.59 4.51
N SER A 82 -4.23 11.48 3.81
CA SER A 82 -3.85 11.92 2.47
C SER A 82 -2.56 12.75 2.47
N GLU A 83 -2.37 13.61 3.46
CA GLU A 83 -1.10 14.33 3.65
C GLU A 83 0.05 13.38 4.00
N GLN A 84 -0.20 12.39 4.86
CA GLN A 84 0.79 11.39 5.18
C GLN A 84 1.16 10.54 3.96
N ALA A 85 0.18 10.20 3.12
CA ALA A 85 0.41 9.48 1.87
C ALA A 85 1.35 10.27 0.96
N ALA A 86 1.18 11.60 0.85
CA ALA A 86 2.07 12.45 0.06
C ALA A 86 3.50 12.43 0.59
N ARG A 87 3.70 12.65 1.88
CA ARG A 87 5.04 12.58 2.52
C ARG A 87 5.72 11.24 2.28
N SER A 88 4.96 10.16 2.48
CA SER A 88 5.43 8.79 2.27
C SER A 88 5.80 8.52 0.80
N ALA A 89 4.99 8.99 -0.15
CA ALA A 89 5.24 8.86 -1.57
C ALA A 89 6.49 9.63 -2.02
N LEU A 90 6.63 10.89 -1.61
CA LEU A 90 7.77 11.75 -1.98
C LEU A 90 9.10 11.22 -1.42
N ALA A 91 9.07 10.64 -0.21
CA ALA A 91 10.25 10.05 0.42
C ALA A 91 10.62 8.68 -0.17
N ASN A 92 9.62 7.79 -0.33
CA ASN A 92 9.86 6.36 -0.53
C ASN A 92 9.08 5.72 -1.69
N GLY A 93 8.13 6.43 -2.31
CA GLY A 93 7.21 5.88 -3.31
C GLY A 93 7.91 5.21 -4.50
N TRP A 94 9.04 5.78 -4.95
CA TRP A 94 9.86 5.22 -6.02
C TRP A 94 10.42 3.81 -5.71
N ARG A 95 10.55 3.43 -4.43
CA ARG A 95 11.00 2.08 -4.05
C ARG A 95 9.88 1.06 -4.12
N TRP A 96 8.63 1.51 -4.08
CA TRP A 96 7.47 0.66 -3.94
C TRP A 96 6.85 0.26 -5.27
N ALA A 97 7.28 0.85 -6.39
CA ALA A 97 6.74 0.55 -7.72
C ALA A 97 6.79 -0.96 -8.03
N PHE A 98 7.96 -1.59 -7.87
CA PHE A 98 8.11 -3.04 -8.07
C PHE A 98 7.27 -3.87 -7.09
N GLU A 99 7.23 -3.47 -5.81
CA GLU A 99 6.42 -4.18 -4.81
C GLU A 99 4.91 -4.11 -5.12
N LEU A 100 4.43 -3.04 -5.78
CA LEU A 100 3.04 -2.88 -6.20
C LEU A 100 2.70 -3.68 -7.45
N GLU A 101 3.65 -3.84 -8.37
CA GLU A 101 3.50 -4.79 -9.49
C GLU A 101 3.39 -6.23 -8.96
N GLU A 102 4.24 -6.61 -7.99
CA GLU A 102 4.13 -7.91 -7.31
C GLU A 102 2.78 -8.11 -6.60
N ILE A 103 2.23 -7.05 -5.98
CA ILE A 103 0.87 -7.10 -5.41
C ILE A 103 -0.17 -7.38 -6.50
N GLY A 104 -0.04 -6.77 -7.68
CA GLY A 104 -0.90 -7.06 -8.82
C GLY A 104 -0.84 -8.52 -9.25
N HIS A 105 0.35 -9.12 -9.28
CA HIS A 105 0.52 -10.55 -9.56
C HIS A 105 -0.11 -11.43 -8.47
N THR A 106 0.08 -11.09 -7.18
CA THR A 106 -0.58 -11.82 -6.09
C THR A 106 -2.10 -11.77 -6.18
N PHE A 107 -2.68 -10.65 -6.63
CA PHE A 107 -4.12 -10.56 -6.88
C PHE A 107 -4.54 -11.46 -8.04
N ALA A 108 -3.77 -11.49 -9.13
CA ALA A 108 -4.05 -12.37 -10.27
C ALA A 108 -4.00 -13.86 -9.89
N GLU A 109 -3.06 -14.27 -9.03
CA GLU A 109 -2.99 -15.64 -8.48
C GLU A 109 -4.25 -16.03 -7.69
N ALA A 110 -4.97 -15.05 -7.15
CA ALA A 110 -6.24 -15.21 -6.45
C ALA A 110 -7.48 -14.95 -7.34
N ASP A 111 -7.31 -14.96 -8.68
CA ASP A 111 -8.36 -14.67 -9.67
C ASP A 111 -9.00 -13.26 -9.54
N LEU A 112 -8.26 -12.30 -8.97
CA LEU A 112 -8.65 -10.90 -8.86
C LEU A 112 -7.96 -10.02 -9.92
N PRO A 113 -8.49 -8.81 -10.20
CA PRO A 113 -7.86 -7.90 -11.14
C PRO A 113 -6.45 -7.46 -10.71
N ALA A 114 -5.45 -7.68 -11.57
CA ALA A 114 -4.07 -7.26 -11.35
C ALA A 114 -3.85 -5.73 -11.46
N GLY A 115 -4.76 -5.03 -12.16
CA GLY A 115 -4.59 -3.64 -12.57
C GLY A 115 -4.41 -2.63 -11.42
N PHE A 116 -4.90 -2.95 -10.21
CA PHE A 116 -4.72 -2.09 -9.04
C PHE A 116 -3.24 -1.88 -8.69
N GLY A 117 -2.43 -2.93 -8.77
CA GLY A 117 -1.00 -2.86 -8.48
C GLY A 117 -0.27 -1.94 -9.47
N ALA A 118 -0.51 -2.14 -10.76
CA ALA A 118 0.07 -1.33 -11.83
C ALA A 118 -0.33 0.15 -11.72
N ALA A 119 -1.61 0.45 -11.51
CA ALA A 119 -2.09 1.83 -11.36
C ALA A 119 -1.48 2.51 -10.12
N ALA A 120 -1.34 1.80 -9.00
CA ALA A 120 -0.70 2.35 -7.80
C ALA A 120 0.80 2.59 -8.01
N ALA A 121 1.50 1.68 -8.71
CA ALA A 121 2.91 1.86 -9.08
C ALA A 121 3.09 3.10 -9.98
N GLU A 122 2.21 3.30 -10.94
CA GLU A 122 2.19 4.46 -11.83
C GLU A 122 2.03 5.78 -11.07
N VAL A 123 1.08 5.85 -10.13
CA VAL A 123 0.89 7.03 -9.26
C VAL A 123 2.19 7.39 -8.55
N PHE A 124 2.84 6.43 -7.89
CA PHE A 124 4.11 6.72 -7.20
C PHE A 124 5.26 7.05 -8.17
N GLY A 125 5.25 6.47 -9.37
CA GLY A 125 6.19 6.83 -10.44
C GLY A 125 6.08 8.31 -10.82
N ARG A 126 4.84 8.79 -11.03
CA ARG A 126 4.55 10.18 -11.40
C ARG A 126 4.83 11.19 -10.26
N VAL A 127 4.55 10.82 -9.00
CA VAL A 127 4.91 11.67 -7.84
C VAL A 127 6.42 11.95 -7.78
N GLY A 128 7.25 11.02 -8.26
CA GLY A 128 8.70 11.19 -8.31
C GLY A 128 9.35 11.24 -6.93
N ARG A 129 10.55 11.82 -6.84
CA ARG A 129 11.37 11.82 -5.61
C ARG A 129 11.52 13.23 -5.02
N GLY A 130 11.53 13.30 -3.69
CA GLY A 130 11.82 14.52 -2.94
C GLY A 130 10.67 15.53 -2.94
N GLY A 131 10.62 16.37 -1.90
CA GLY A 131 9.46 17.20 -1.55
C GLY A 131 8.87 16.77 -0.20
N GLU A 132 8.02 17.61 0.39
CA GLU A 132 7.58 17.41 1.77
C GLU A 132 6.07 17.53 1.99
N ASP A 133 5.30 17.93 0.97
CA ASP A 133 3.89 18.26 1.13
C ASP A 133 2.97 17.68 0.05
N LEU A 134 1.66 17.76 0.34
CA LEU A 134 0.61 17.27 -0.54
C LEU A 134 0.53 18.05 -1.85
N ASP A 135 0.76 19.36 -1.82
CA ASP A 135 0.66 20.20 -3.01
C ASP A 135 1.73 19.87 -4.04
N THR A 136 2.96 19.59 -3.59
CA THR A 136 4.05 19.11 -4.44
C THR A 136 3.69 17.78 -5.10
N ALA A 137 3.13 16.83 -4.33
CA ALA A 137 2.73 15.54 -4.86
C ALA A 137 1.59 15.67 -5.88
N ILE A 138 0.59 16.51 -5.60
CA ILE A 138 -0.54 16.74 -6.50
C ILE A 138 -0.07 17.42 -7.79
N ALA A 139 0.75 18.48 -7.71
CA ALA A 139 1.25 19.20 -8.88
C ALA A 139 1.95 18.25 -9.86
N ARG A 140 2.86 17.40 -9.36
CA ARG A 140 3.57 16.42 -10.20
C ARG A 140 2.65 15.38 -10.83
N LEU A 141 1.60 14.96 -10.11
CA LEU A 141 0.61 14.04 -10.65
C LEU A 141 -0.28 14.69 -11.72
N MET A 142 -0.44 16.02 -11.71
CA MET A 142 -1.16 16.76 -12.74
C MET A 142 -0.29 17.02 -13.98
N ASP A 143 1.03 17.08 -13.82
CA ASP A 143 2.00 17.42 -14.88
C ASP A 143 2.45 16.21 -15.73
N GLY A 144 2.24 14.97 -15.26
CA GLY A 144 2.65 13.73 -15.94
C GLY A 144 1.49 12.92 -16.49
#